data_AF-A0AAW3V3H7-F1
#
_entry.id   AF-A0AAW3V3H7-F1
#
_cell.length_a   1.000
_cell.length_b   1.000
_cell.length_c   1.000
_cell.angle_alpha   90.00
_cell.angle_beta   90.00
_cell.angle_gamma   90.00
#
_symmetry.space_group_name_H-M   'P 1'
#
loop_
_entity.id
_entity.type
_entity.pdbx_description
1 polymer ?
#
loop_
_entity_poly.entity_id
_entity_poly.type
_entity_poly.pdbx_seq_one_letter_code
_entity_poly.pdbx_strand_id
1 'polypeptide(L)'
;MSTTVPTITRLSDLLPPDEIERLDKAPLQPNGTRHPTWFALHSPEPRPVDNLVRTSVPAIAQETGGETWLKDLVTRLLDFEDDSGSSSALAEIRAYGGLLEAGFQVAPIKRKNTSTPDFTVDAGDGPVTVEVFSKHQDKEQDRLVAAAHTPDGEHPYGIERSQMTVGDRTVRTSVTELTPAGRPDPTKPNDSVQANLISRVCSMKGDESQVDPERPCVLIADFTHFGGPVAAQLLDPHQTSPLIRGHLGLCSGGMWYGVYGWKEAPVFEERPAAPKRMGHDGRFRRVEKKSRLSAVLFVFHEDVVLLENPWATRPLPPLARFAFSRYPYFNLPYSIADWHPGNTQSIVEAQRSMIEAFDA
;
A
#
# COMPACT_ATOMS: atom_id res chain seq x y z
N MET A 1 -24.22 -13.46 -5.98
CA MET A 1 -24.54 -13.40 -7.43
C MET A 1 -25.95 -12.88 -7.69
N SER A 2 -26.02 -11.75 -8.38
CA SER A 2 -27.24 -11.13 -8.90
C SER A 2 -27.79 -11.91 -10.10
N THR A 3 -29.11 -11.99 -10.25
CA THR A 3 -29.77 -12.60 -11.43
C THR A 3 -30.04 -11.60 -12.55
N THR A 4 -29.81 -10.31 -12.30
CA THR A 4 -29.97 -9.24 -13.30
C THR A 4 -28.70 -9.14 -14.14
N VAL A 5 -28.84 -8.99 -15.45
CA VAL A 5 -27.69 -8.77 -16.35
C VAL A 5 -26.98 -7.48 -15.91
N PRO A 6 -25.67 -7.53 -15.57
CA PRO A 6 -24.94 -6.35 -15.15
C PRO A 6 -24.82 -5.37 -16.32
N THR A 7 -25.09 -4.11 -16.03
CA THR A 7 -24.91 -2.97 -16.94
C THR A 7 -23.47 -2.46 -16.95
N ILE A 8 -22.72 -2.75 -15.88
CA ILE A 8 -21.31 -2.38 -15.73
C ILE A 8 -20.43 -3.59 -16.06
N THR A 9 -19.66 -3.49 -17.14
CA THR A 9 -18.74 -4.55 -17.61
C THR A 9 -17.27 -4.11 -17.57
N ARG A 10 -17.01 -2.82 -17.39
CA ARG A 10 -15.68 -2.21 -17.33
C ARG A 10 -15.75 -0.88 -16.58
N LEU A 11 -14.60 -0.37 -16.15
CA LEU A 11 -14.50 0.90 -15.42
C LEU A 11 -15.13 2.08 -16.19
N SER A 12 -14.98 2.12 -17.51
CA SER A 12 -15.56 3.20 -18.33
C SER A 12 -17.10 3.20 -18.34
N ASP A 13 -17.76 2.11 -17.99
CA ASP A 13 -19.22 2.07 -17.90
C ASP A 13 -19.74 2.77 -16.62
N LEU A 14 -18.84 3.05 -15.66
CA LEU A 14 -19.15 3.83 -14.44
C LEU A 14 -19.12 5.34 -14.66
N LEU A 15 -18.45 5.79 -15.72
CA LEU A 15 -18.09 7.20 -15.90
C LEU A 15 -18.83 7.79 -17.10
N PRO A 16 -19.42 8.99 -16.99
CA PRO A 16 -19.98 9.71 -18.13
C PRO A 16 -18.91 9.94 -19.23
N PRO A 17 -19.25 9.85 -20.53
CA PRO A 17 -18.29 10.02 -21.62
C PRO A 17 -17.53 11.36 -21.59
N ASP A 18 -18.19 12.44 -21.17
CA ASP A 18 -17.61 13.76 -21.01
C ASP A 18 -16.57 13.83 -19.87
N GLU A 19 -16.78 13.08 -18.79
CA GLU A 19 -15.79 12.96 -17.71
C GLU A 19 -14.59 12.10 -18.11
N ILE A 20 -14.78 11.08 -18.96
CA ILE A 20 -13.67 10.31 -19.56
C ILE A 20 -12.83 11.23 -20.47
N GLU A 21 -13.48 12.02 -21.32
CA GLU A 21 -12.78 12.99 -22.17
C GLU A 21 -12.04 14.05 -21.34
N ARG A 22 -12.65 14.51 -20.23
CA ARG A 22 -12.01 15.42 -19.29
C ARG A 22 -10.78 14.78 -18.61
N LEU A 23 -10.85 13.51 -18.20
CA LEU A 23 -9.70 12.78 -17.66
C LEU A 23 -8.56 12.68 -18.68
N ASP A 24 -8.87 12.42 -19.95
CA ASP A 24 -7.87 12.31 -21.01
C ASP A 24 -7.18 13.65 -21.32
N LYS A 25 -7.96 14.74 -21.32
CA LYS A 25 -7.48 16.10 -21.58
C LYS A 25 -6.94 16.82 -20.35
N ALA A 26 -7.09 16.24 -19.16
CA ALA A 26 -6.64 16.87 -17.93
C ALA A 26 -5.14 17.17 -17.99
N PRO A 27 -4.69 18.32 -17.48
CA PRO A 27 -3.27 18.60 -17.37
C PRO A 27 -2.59 17.53 -16.51
N LEU A 28 -1.29 17.35 -16.71
CA LEU A 28 -0.50 16.56 -15.77
C LEU A 28 -0.60 17.20 -14.39
N GLN A 29 -0.65 16.35 -13.38
CA GLN A 29 -0.61 16.77 -11.99
C GLN A 29 0.73 17.43 -11.67
N PRO A 30 0.83 18.17 -10.55
CA PRO A 30 2.09 18.78 -10.14
C PRO A 30 3.25 17.78 -10.12
N ASN A 31 2.98 16.52 -9.76
CA ASN A 31 3.96 15.43 -9.76
C ASN A 31 4.37 14.93 -11.17
N GLY A 32 3.92 15.56 -12.25
CA GLY A 32 4.22 15.18 -13.62
C GLY A 32 3.47 13.95 -14.15
N THR A 33 2.54 13.38 -13.37
CA THR A 33 1.79 12.18 -13.78
C THR A 33 0.33 12.50 -14.15
N ARG A 34 -0.31 11.53 -14.81
CA ARG A 34 -1.75 11.57 -15.07
C ARG A 34 -2.53 11.24 -13.81
N HIS A 35 -3.80 11.65 -13.79
CA HIS A 35 -4.73 11.29 -12.72
C HIS A 35 -4.78 9.77 -12.48
N PRO A 36 -4.83 9.26 -11.22
CA PRO A 36 -4.81 7.83 -10.92
C PRO A 36 -5.79 6.97 -11.75
N THR A 37 -7.03 7.45 -11.91
CA THR A 37 -8.08 6.76 -12.69
C THR A 37 -7.73 6.64 -14.18
N TRP A 38 -6.92 7.56 -14.72
CA TRP A 38 -6.51 7.54 -16.13
C TRP A 38 -5.73 6.26 -16.46
N PHE A 39 -4.87 5.76 -15.55
CA PHE A 39 -4.08 4.55 -15.80
C PHE A 39 -4.96 3.32 -16.00
N ALA A 40 -5.98 3.13 -15.14
CA ALA A 40 -6.90 2.02 -15.24
C ALA A 40 -7.75 2.05 -16.53
N LEU A 41 -8.12 3.25 -17.00
CA LEU A 41 -8.93 3.46 -18.21
C LEU A 41 -8.13 3.36 -19.52
N HIS A 42 -6.98 4.03 -19.57
CA HIS A 42 -6.33 4.40 -20.83
C HIS A 42 -4.92 3.86 -20.99
N SER A 43 -4.30 3.31 -19.94
CA SER A 43 -2.91 2.83 -20.07
C SER A 43 -2.81 1.78 -21.19
N PRO A 44 -1.99 2.01 -22.24
CA PRO A 44 -1.82 1.06 -23.34
C PRO A 44 -1.10 -0.20 -22.87
N GLU A 45 -0.20 -0.04 -21.89
CA GLU A 45 0.50 -1.10 -21.18
C GLU A 45 0.00 -1.09 -19.74
N PRO A 46 -1.13 -1.75 -19.44
CA PRO A 46 -1.69 -1.74 -18.10
C PRO A 46 -0.74 -2.45 -17.15
N ARG A 47 -0.45 -1.78 -16.04
CA ARG A 47 0.32 -2.37 -14.95
C ARG A 47 -0.48 -3.50 -14.29
N PRO A 48 0.13 -4.43 -13.56
CA PRO A 48 -0.61 -5.51 -12.88
C PRO A 48 -1.77 -5.01 -12.01
N VAL A 49 -1.56 -3.90 -11.30
CA VAL A 49 -2.59 -3.22 -10.49
C VAL A 49 -3.73 -2.60 -11.31
N ASP A 50 -3.45 -2.14 -12.54
CA ASP A 50 -4.46 -1.59 -13.43
C ASP A 50 -5.30 -2.73 -14.03
N ASN A 51 -4.65 -3.85 -14.38
CA ASN A 51 -5.34 -5.07 -14.80
C ASN A 51 -6.26 -5.61 -13.71
N LEU A 52 -5.82 -5.57 -12.45
CA LEU A 52 -6.67 -5.97 -11.33
C LEU A 52 -7.93 -5.07 -11.24
N VAL A 53 -7.81 -3.75 -11.42
CA VAL A 53 -9.00 -2.89 -11.48
C VAL A 53 -9.94 -3.29 -12.63
N ARG A 54 -9.37 -3.56 -13.82
CA ARG A 54 -10.14 -3.95 -15.01
C ARG A 54 -10.90 -5.25 -14.83
N THR A 55 -10.33 -6.24 -14.15
CA THR A 55 -11.00 -7.52 -13.85
C THR A 55 -11.93 -7.43 -12.65
N SER A 56 -11.60 -6.61 -11.65
CA SER A 56 -12.41 -6.41 -10.45
C SER A 56 -13.77 -5.77 -10.75
N VAL A 57 -13.83 -4.73 -11.60
CA VAL A 57 -15.08 -4.00 -11.86
C VAL A 57 -16.22 -4.91 -12.34
N PRO A 58 -16.09 -5.73 -13.41
CA PRO A 58 -17.15 -6.63 -13.83
C PRO A 58 -17.48 -7.71 -12.80
N ALA A 59 -16.48 -8.21 -12.06
CA ALA A 59 -16.71 -9.20 -11.01
C ALA A 59 -17.55 -8.62 -9.86
N ILE A 60 -17.23 -7.41 -9.40
CA ILE A 60 -17.98 -6.70 -8.37
C ILE A 60 -19.40 -6.40 -8.85
N ALA A 61 -19.59 -5.99 -10.10
CA ALA A 61 -20.91 -5.69 -10.64
C ALA A 61 -21.87 -6.89 -10.63
N GLN A 62 -21.35 -8.12 -10.64
CA GLN A 62 -22.15 -9.35 -10.53
C GLN A 62 -22.61 -9.65 -9.10
N GLU A 63 -22.01 -9.02 -8.09
CA GLU A 63 -22.41 -9.19 -6.71
C GLU A 63 -23.66 -8.39 -6.35
N THR A 64 -24.39 -8.89 -5.35
CA THR A 64 -25.63 -8.25 -4.90
C THR A 64 -25.34 -6.85 -4.36
N GLY A 65 -25.86 -5.81 -5.04
CA GLY A 65 -25.60 -4.42 -4.70
C GLY A 65 -24.23 -3.89 -5.17
N GLY A 66 -23.45 -4.69 -5.90
CA GLY A 66 -22.11 -4.32 -6.36
C GLY A 66 -22.10 -3.14 -7.31
N GLU A 67 -23.06 -3.05 -8.24
CA GLU A 67 -23.19 -1.88 -9.13
C GLU A 67 -23.44 -0.57 -8.36
N THR A 68 -24.30 -0.60 -7.34
CA THR A 68 -24.56 0.57 -6.50
C THR A 68 -23.31 0.97 -5.75
N TRP A 69 -22.60 0.01 -5.16
CA TRP A 69 -21.36 0.26 -4.46
C TRP A 69 -20.28 0.88 -5.38
N LEU A 70 -20.13 0.37 -6.62
CA LEU A 70 -19.21 0.95 -7.59
C LEU A 70 -19.59 2.39 -7.98
N LYS A 71 -20.89 2.67 -8.13
CA LYS A 71 -21.40 4.02 -8.43
C LYS A 71 -21.11 5.01 -7.29
N ASP A 72 -21.17 4.55 -6.04
CA ASP A 72 -20.85 5.38 -4.86
C ASP A 72 -19.37 5.82 -4.82
N LEU A 73 -18.49 5.16 -5.58
CA LEU A 73 -17.08 5.54 -5.69
C LEU A 73 -16.81 6.58 -6.79
N VAL A 74 -17.74 6.81 -7.72
CA VAL A 74 -17.52 7.65 -8.92
C VAL A 74 -17.06 9.06 -8.57
N THR A 75 -17.67 9.70 -7.57
CA THR A 75 -17.27 11.05 -7.14
C THR A 75 -15.80 11.09 -6.71
N ARG A 76 -15.33 10.07 -5.99
CA ARG A 76 -13.92 9.96 -5.57
C ARG A 76 -13.00 9.59 -6.73
N LEU A 77 -13.46 8.78 -7.69
CA LEU A 77 -12.67 8.40 -8.87
C LEU A 77 -12.46 9.56 -9.86
N LEU A 78 -13.27 10.61 -9.77
CA LEU A 78 -13.23 11.80 -10.62
C LEU A 78 -12.79 13.06 -9.87
N ASP A 79 -12.22 12.92 -8.67
CA ASP A 79 -11.75 14.06 -7.89
C ASP A 79 -10.37 14.52 -8.38
N PHE A 80 -10.37 15.60 -9.16
CA PHE A 80 -9.16 16.20 -9.72
C PHE A 80 -8.39 17.07 -8.71
N GLU A 81 -8.99 17.38 -7.56
CA GLU A 81 -8.38 18.21 -6.52
C GLU A 81 -7.69 17.34 -5.45
N ASP A 82 -8.17 16.10 -5.24
CA ASP A 82 -7.61 15.15 -4.27
C ASP A 82 -7.34 13.75 -4.86
N ASP A 83 -6.11 13.58 -5.34
CA ASP A 83 -5.60 12.30 -5.85
C ASP A 83 -5.61 11.16 -4.82
N SER A 84 -5.58 11.52 -3.53
CA SER A 84 -5.59 10.53 -2.46
C SER A 84 -6.96 9.84 -2.38
N GLY A 85 -8.03 10.59 -2.65
CA GLY A 85 -9.40 10.08 -2.77
C GLY A 85 -9.57 9.08 -3.92
N SER A 86 -9.08 9.47 -5.10
CA SER A 86 -9.04 8.64 -6.31
C SER A 86 -8.25 7.35 -6.11
N SER A 87 -7.02 7.46 -5.61
CA SER A 87 -6.14 6.32 -5.35
C SER A 87 -6.72 5.37 -4.31
N SER A 88 -7.35 5.91 -3.26
CA SER A 88 -8.03 5.13 -2.24
C SER A 88 -9.25 4.40 -2.80
N ALA A 89 -10.01 5.02 -3.71
CA ALA A 89 -11.17 4.36 -4.32
C ALA A 89 -10.74 3.20 -5.23
N LEU A 90 -9.63 3.39 -5.97
CA LEU A 90 -9.02 2.31 -6.75
C LEU A 90 -8.47 1.18 -5.85
N ALA A 91 -7.92 1.51 -4.68
CA ALA A 91 -7.47 0.52 -3.70
C ALA A 91 -8.66 -0.30 -3.17
N GLU A 92 -9.80 0.33 -2.88
CA GLU A 92 -11.03 -0.37 -2.49
C GLU A 92 -11.52 -1.33 -3.59
N ILE A 93 -11.50 -0.92 -4.87
CA ILE A 93 -11.88 -1.77 -6.01
C ILE A 93 -10.93 -2.98 -6.15
N ARG A 94 -9.60 -2.75 -6.04
CA ARG A 94 -8.61 -3.84 -6.07
C ARG A 94 -8.81 -4.81 -4.91
N ALA A 95 -8.96 -4.28 -3.69
CA ALA A 95 -9.22 -5.06 -2.49
C ALA A 95 -10.45 -5.94 -2.65
N TYR A 96 -11.60 -5.36 -3.02
CA TYR A 96 -12.85 -6.09 -3.21
C TYR A 96 -12.68 -7.21 -4.24
N GLY A 97 -12.27 -6.88 -5.47
CA GLY A 97 -12.20 -7.90 -6.53
C GLY A 97 -11.14 -8.97 -6.26
N GLY A 98 -10.00 -8.61 -5.66
CA GLY A 98 -9.00 -9.60 -5.24
C GLY A 98 -9.51 -10.52 -4.12
N LEU A 99 -10.36 -10.03 -3.22
CA LEU A 99 -11.03 -10.88 -2.21
C LEU A 99 -12.05 -11.82 -2.86
N LEU A 100 -12.82 -11.36 -3.86
CA LEU A 100 -13.71 -12.23 -4.62
C LEU A 100 -12.95 -13.33 -5.35
N GLU A 101 -11.85 -12.98 -6.03
CA GLU A 101 -11.01 -13.94 -6.75
C GLU A 101 -10.34 -14.95 -5.81
N ALA A 102 -9.94 -14.49 -4.63
CA ALA A 102 -9.47 -15.33 -3.53
C ALA A 102 -10.54 -16.29 -2.96
N GLY A 103 -11.80 -16.17 -3.41
CA GLY A 103 -12.91 -17.05 -3.03
C GLY A 103 -13.61 -16.65 -1.73
N PHE A 104 -13.47 -15.40 -1.29
CA PHE A 104 -14.26 -14.88 -0.16
C PHE A 104 -15.67 -14.50 -0.59
N GLN A 105 -16.62 -14.68 0.32
CA GLN A 105 -17.88 -13.95 0.27
C GLN A 105 -17.62 -12.53 0.79
N VAL A 106 -17.77 -11.51 -0.05
CA VAL A 106 -17.44 -10.12 0.29
C VAL A 106 -18.72 -9.31 0.50
N ALA A 107 -18.82 -8.61 1.63
CA ALA A 107 -19.93 -7.72 1.95
C ALA A 107 -19.41 -6.34 2.36
N PRO A 108 -19.63 -5.27 1.57
CA PRO A 108 -19.28 -3.92 1.97
C PRO A 108 -20.09 -3.45 3.17
N ILE A 109 -19.41 -2.81 4.10
CA ILE A 109 -20.02 -2.26 5.31
C ILE A 109 -20.54 -0.86 4.98
N LYS A 110 -21.81 -0.59 5.33
CA LYS A 110 -22.40 0.73 5.13
C LYS A 110 -21.62 1.77 5.93
N ARG A 111 -21.07 2.77 5.23
CA ARG A 111 -20.39 3.90 5.84
C ARG A 111 -21.35 4.62 6.79
N LYS A 112 -20.86 4.93 7.99
CA LYS A 112 -21.54 5.78 8.98
C LYS A 112 -20.79 7.10 9.10
N ASN A 113 -21.34 8.06 9.83
CA ASN A 113 -20.64 9.32 10.17
C ASN A 113 -19.41 9.11 11.07
N THR A 114 -19.15 7.87 11.49
CA THR A 114 -17.99 7.44 12.26
C THR A 114 -17.13 6.51 11.40
N SER A 115 -15.83 6.45 11.68
CA SER A 115 -14.91 5.53 10.98
C SER A 115 -15.41 4.08 11.06
N THR A 116 -15.68 3.46 9.92
CA THR A 116 -16.15 2.07 9.78
C THR A 116 -15.20 1.31 8.87
N PRO A 117 -14.94 0.02 9.14
CA PRO A 117 -14.21 -0.81 8.19
C PRO A 117 -14.93 -0.93 6.85
N ASP A 118 -14.19 -1.31 5.82
CA ASP A 118 -14.69 -1.31 4.44
C ASP A 118 -15.51 -2.57 4.14
N PHE A 119 -15.05 -3.75 4.56
CA PHE A 119 -15.69 -5.02 4.24
C PHE A 119 -15.80 -5.96 5.44
N THR A 120 -16.81 -6.83 5.38
CA THR A 120 -16.78 -8.13 6.05
C THR A 120 -16.59 -9.21 4.99
N VAL A 121 -15.70 -10.16 5.24
CA VAL A 121 -15.45 -11.29 4.35
C VAL A 121 -15.59 -12.62 5.08
N ASP A 122 -15.96 -13.68 4.37
CA ASP A 122 -16.06 -15.03 4.94
C ASP A 122 -15.57 -16.08 3.92
N ALA A 123 -14.70 -16.98 4.38
CA ALA A 123 -14.16 -18.11 3.60
C ALA A 123 -14.81 -19.46 3.98
N GLY A 124 -15.85 -19.44 4.82
CA GLY A 124 -16.56 -20.62 5.32
C GLY A 124 -16.22 -21.00 6.77
N ASP A 125 -15.27 -20.31 7.41
CA ASP A 125 -14.88 -20.51 8.80
C ASP A 125 -15.10 -19.28 9.69
N GLY A 126 -15.90 -18.32 9.19
CA GLY A 126 -16.43 -17.21 9.97
C GLY A 126 -16.00 -15.84 9.44
N PRO A 127 -16.67 -14.78 9.92
CA PRO A 127 -16.46 -13.44 9.40
C PRO A 127 -15.11 -12.86 9.83
N VAL A 128 -14.41 -12.30 8.86
CA VAL A 128 -13.19 -11.48 9.03
C VAL A 128 -13.52 -10.04 8.63
N THR A 129 -13.11 -9.09 9.45
CA THR A 129 -13.22 -7.66 9.13
C THR A 129 -12.04 -7.26 8.24
N VAL A 130 -12.29 -6.54 7.15
CA VAL A 130 -11.23 -6.01 6.29
C VAL A 130 -11.29 -4.49 6.28
N GLU A 131 -10.13 -3.89 6.53
CA GLU A 131 -9.87 -2.46 6.36
C GLU A 131 -8.96 -2.27 5.15
N VAL A 132 -9.29 -1.33 4.27
CA VAL A 132 -8.43 -0.91 3.16
C VAL A 132 -7.76 0.41 3.52
N PHE A 133 -6.47 0.50 3.22
CA PHE A 133 -5.72 1.73 3.42
C PHE A 133 -4.76 1.97 2.26
N SER A 134 -5.02 3.00 1.47
CA SER A 134 -4.07 3.47 0.46
C SER A 134 -3.00 4.36 1.11
N LYS A 135 -1.75 3.94 1.01
CA LYS A 135 -0.61 4.68 1.55
C LYS A 135 -0.05 5.64 0.49
N HIS A 136 -0.04 6.92 0.86
CA HIS A 136 0.57 8.00 0.08
C HIS A 136 1.96 8.37 0.61
N GLN A 137 2.76 8.98 -0.25
CA GLN A 137 4.06 9.55 0.10
C GLN A 137 3.93 10.72 1.08
N ASP A 138 5.06 11.13 1.66
CA ASP A 138 5.14 12.32 2.50
C ASP A 138 4.95 13.61 1.69
N LYS A 139 4.16 14.55 2.23
CA LYS A 139 3.77 15.80 1.54
C LYS A 139 4.95 16.68 1.10
N GLU A 140 6.09 16.64 1.80
CA GLU A 140 7.27 17.38 1.35
C GLU A 140 7.89 16.73 0.10
N GLN A 141 7.73 15.43 -0.09
CA GLN A 141 8.17 14.74 -1.31
C GLN A 141 7.27 15.12 -2.49
N ASP A 142 5.95 15.27 -2.30
CA ASP A 142 5.04 15.78 -3.34
C ASP A 142 5.47 17.16 -3.82
N ARG A 143 5.83 18.04 -2.87
CA ARG A 143 6.35 19.39 -3.18
C ARG A 143 7.68 19.34 -3.92
N LEU A 144 8.57 18.42 -3.55
CA LEU A 144 9.85 18.24 -4.25
C LEU A 144 9.64 17.80 -5.70
N VAL A 145 8.77 16.81 -5.95
CA VAL A 145 8.45 16.35 -7.30
C VAL A 145 7.79 17.49 -8.10
N ALA A 146 6.85 18.21 -7.50
CA ALA A 146 6.21 19.37 -8.14
C ALA A 146 7.20 20.47 -8.52
N ALA A 147 8.15 20.79 -7.64
CA ALA A 147 9.22 21.72 -7.93
C ALA A 147 10.11 21.20 -9.07
N ALA A 148 10.47 19.90 -9.10
CA ALA A 148 11.29 19.31 -10.15
C ALA A 148 10.66 19.41 -11.55
N HIS A 149 9.33 19.27 -11.65
CA HIS A 149 8.57 19.43 -12.90
C HIS A 149 8.30 20.88 -13.30
N THR A 150 8.51 21.83 -12.40
CA THR A 150 8.42 23.26 -12.72
C THR A 150 9.77 23.76 -13.23
N PRO A 151 9.88 24.43 -14.40
CA PRO A 151 11.17 24.85 -14.98
C PRO A 151 12.09 25.61 -14.03
N ASP A 152 11.51 26.52 -13.25
CA ASP A 152 12.22 27.36 -12.26
C ASP A 152 11.82 27.00 -10.82
N GLY A 153 11.29 25.79 -10.62
CA GLY A 153 10.91 25.33 -9.29
C GLY A 153 12.12 25.12 -8.40
N GLU A 154 12.05 25.59 -7.17
CA GLU A 154 13.08 25.40 -6.15
C GLU A 154 12.54 24.55 -5.01
N HIS A 155 13.43 23.79 -4.37
CA HIS A 155 13.12 23.04 -3.18
C HIS A 155 14.34 23.04 -2.24
N PRO A 156 14.16 23.11 -0.90
CA PRO A 156 15.27 23.09 0.05
C PRO A 156 16.19 21.86 -0.04
N TYR A 157 15.73 20.79 -0.69
CA TYR A 157 16.47 19.54 -0.87
C TYR A 157 17.31 19.49 -2.15
N GLY A 158 17.26 20.55 -2.97
CA GLY A 158 18.03 20.67 -4.20
C GLY A 158 17.38 19.92 -5.38
N ILE A 159 17.48 20.55 -6.55
CA ILE A 159 17.10 19.98 -7.84
C ILE A 159 18.24 20.32 -8.79
N GLU A 160 18.94 19.30 -9.29
CA GLU A 160 19.96 19.51 -10.32
C GLU A 160 19.25 19.72 -11.66
N ARG A 161 19.64 20.76 -12.40
CA ARG A 161 19.05 21.08 -13.70
C ARG A 161 20.13 21.23 -14.75
N SER A 162 19.90 20.62 -15.90
CA SER A 162 20.73 20.79 -17.09
C SER A 162 19.87 21.03 -18.31
N GLN A 163 20.36 21.83 -19.25
CA GLN A 163 19.69 22.08 -20.53
C GLN A 163 20.65 21.81 -21.67
N MET A 164 20.17 21.10 -22.69
CA MET A 164 20.88 20.88 -23.94
C MET A 164 19.99 21.29 -25.10
N THR A 165 20.51 22.11 -26.01
CA THR A 165 19.82 22.47 -27.25
C THR A 165 20.46 21.72 -28.41
N VAL A 166 19.64 20.97 -29.16
CA VAL A 166 20.05 20.20 -30.35
C VAL A 166 19.14 20.62 -31.51
N GLY A 167 19.70 21.39 -32.44
CA GLY A 167 18.93 22.00 -33.53
C GLY A 167 17.91 23.00 -33.00
N ASP A 168 16.64 22.79 -33.33
CA ASP A 168 15.48 23.58 -32.88
C ASP A 168 14.85 23.07 -31.57
N ARG A 169 15.41 22.00 -30.98
CA ARG A 169 14.87 21.36 -29.78
C ARG A 169 15.70 21.69 -28.55
N THR A 170 15.01 21.96 -27.45
CA THR A 170 15.63 22.13 -26.13
C THR A 170 15.18 21.00 -25.23
N VAL A 171 16.14 20.22 -24.74
CA VAL A 171 15.93 19.18 -23.73
C VAL A 171 16.33 19.77 -22.37
N ARG A 172 15.40 19.72 -21.43
CA ARG A 172 15.63 20.08 -20.02
C ARG A 172 15.57 18.81 -19.19
N THR A 173 16.59 18.62 -18.37
CA THR A 173 16.68 17.50 -17.43
C THR A 173 16.69 18.06 -16.03
N SER A 174 15.84 17.51 -15.17
CA SER A 174 15.82 17.77 -13.74
C SER A 174 16.11 16.46 -13.01
N VAL A 175 17.00 16.49 -12.03
CA VAL A 175 17.34 15.31 -11.22
C VAL A 175 17.18 15.67 -9.74
N THR A 176 16.50 14.80 -9.00
CA THR A 176 16.36 14.90 -7.55
C THR A 176 16.23 13.51 -6.92
N GLU A 177 16.49 13.42 -5.63
CA GLU A 177 16.41 12.17 -4.86
C GLU A 177 15.13 12.15 -4.01
N LEU A 178 14.30 11.14 -4.23
CA LEU A 178 13.04 10.96 -3.51
C LEU A 178 13.21 9.95 -2.36
N THR A 179 12.62 10.30 -1.23
CA THR A 179 12.48 9.44 -0.06
C THR A 179 11.00 9.38 0.32
N PRO A 180 10.17 8.53 -0.33
CA PRO A 180 8.71 8.61 -0.25
C PRO A 180 8.14 8.53 1.18
N ALA A 181 8.85 7.87 2.11
CA ALA A 181 8.47 7.80 3.52
C ALA A 181 8.76 9.07 4.34
N GLY A 182 9.60 9.97 3.81
CA GLY A 182 10.15 11.14 4.47
C GLY A 182 11.68 11.17 4.41
N ARG A 183 12.24 12.36 4.24
CA ARG A 183 13.69 12.57 4.28
C ARG A 183 14.18 12.56 5.73
N PRO A 184 15.34 11.95 6.05
CA PRO A 184 15.89 11.96 7.41
C PRO A 184 16.17 13.39 7.89
N ASP A 185 15.75 13.70 9.10
CA ASP A 185 16.09 14.94 9.80
C ASP A 185 17.46 14.78 10.49
N PRO A 186 18.50 15.51 10.06
CA PRO A 186 19.84 15.38 10.63
C PRO A 186 19.92 15.81 12.10
N THR A 187 18.90 16.51 12.61
CA THR A 187 18.83 16.94 14.02
C THR A 187 18.18 15.89 14.92
N LYS A 188 17.53 14.87 14.36
CA LYS A 188 16.90 13.79 15.11
C LYS A 188 17.83 12.58 15.20
N PRO A 189 18.24 12.17 16.41
CA PRO A 189 18.99 10.95 16.59
C PRO A 189 18.22 9.76 16.02
N ASN A 190 18.94 8.87 15.34
CA ASN A 190 18.39 7.65 14.73
C ASN A 190 17.39 7.85 13.57
N ASP A 191 17.15 9.08 13.11
CA ASP A 191 16.36 9.30 11.91
C ASP A 191 17.12 8.86 10.65
N SER A 192 16.40 8.20 9.75
CA SER A 192 16.95 7.51 8.58
C SER A 192 15.83 7.17 7.59
N VAL A 193 16.19 6.77 6.37
CA VAL A 193 15.20 6.47 5.32
C VAL A 193 14.37 5.25 5.75
N GLN A 194 15.04 4.21 6.26
CA GLN A 194 14.35 3.02 6.79
C GLN A 194 13.54 3.35 8.05
N ALA A 195 14.09 4.13 8.99
CA ALA A 195 13.35 4.52 10.19
C ALA A 195 12.04 5.28 9.87
N ASN A 196 12.05 6.11 8.83
CA ASN A 196 10.85 6.80 8.34
C ASN A 196 9.85 5.83 7.71
N LEU A 197 10.29 4.87 6.89
CA LEU A 197 9.40 3.85 6.32
C LEU A 197 8.77 2.99 7.42
N ILE A 198 9.57 2.53 8.38
CA ILE A 198 9.12 1.79 9.57
C ILE A 198 8.03 2.56 10.32
N SER A 199 8.28 3.83 10.60
CA SER A 199 7.33 4.70 11.30
C SER A 199 6.03 4.84 10.53
N ARG A 200 6.10 5.02 9.20
CA ARG A 200 4.94 5.14 8.31
C ARG A 200 4.11 3.87 8.24
N VAL A 201 4.73 2.70 8.24
CA VAL A 201 4.05 1.39 8.27
C VAL A 201 3.40 1.18 9.64
N CYS A 202 4.12 1.42 10.73
CA CYS A 202 3.61 1.24 12.08
C CYS A 202 2.40 2.17 12.38
N SER A 203 2.40 3.39 11.81
CA SER A 203 1.36 4.40 12.04
C SER A 203 0.06 4.18 11.26
N MET A 204 0.00 3.19 10.34
CA MET A 204 -1.21 2.94 9.55
C MET A 204 -2.39 2.62 10.47
N LYS A 205 -3.50 3.37 10.35
CA LYS A 205 -4.72 3.20 11.16
C LYS A 205 -4.44 3.07 12.67
N GLY A 206 -3.66 4.00 13.23
CA GLY A 206 -3.05 3.91 14.57
C GLY A 206 -3.98 3.71 15.77
N ASP A 207 -5.27 4.02 15.64
CA ASP A 207 -6.23 3.94 16.74
C ASP A 207 -7.04 2.63 16.77
N GLU A 208 -7.24 1.96 15.63
CA GLU A 208 -8.00 0.71 15.46
C GLU A 208 -9.38 0.72 16.14
N SER A 209 -9.93 1.92 16.37
CA SER A 209 -11.17 2.11 17.13
C SER A 209 -12.36 1.48 16.43
N GLN A 210 -12.31 1.46 15.10
CA GLN A 210 -13.26 0.86 14.17
C GLN A 210 -13.22 -0.67 14.12
N VAL A 211 -12.19 -1.32 14.68
CA VAL A 211 -12.03 -2.78 14.61
C VAL A 211 -12.84 -3.44 15.73
N ASP A 212 -13.76 -4.33 15.35
CA ASP A 212 -14.51 -5.19 16.28
C ASP A 212 -13.54 -6.10 17.06
N PRO A 213 -13.43 -5.96 18.39
CA PRO A 213 -12.50 -6.75 19.20
C PRO A 213 -12.83 -8.25 19.22
N GLU A 214 -14.04 -8.64 18.85
CA GLU A 214 -14.48 -10.03 18.86
C GLU A 214 -14.20 -10.77 17.54
N ARG A 215 -13.72 -10.06 16.51
CA ARG A 215 -13.49 -10.63 15.19
C ARG A 215 -12.03 -10.49 14.75
N PRO A 216 -11.51 -11.45 13.95
CA PRO A 216 -10.26 -11.25 13.26
C PRO A 216 -10.38 -10.06 12.30
N CYS A 217 -9.28 -9.32 12.15
CA CYS A 217 -9.21 -8.15 11.30
C CYS A 217 -7.95 -8.14 10.44
N VAL A 218 -8.11 -7.92 9.15
CA VAL A 218 -7.01 -7.79 8.19
C VAL A 218 -6.97 -6.37 7.66
N LEU A 219 -5.79 -5.74 7.73
CA LEU A 219 -5.54 -4.48 7.04
C LEU A 219 -4.95 -4.79 5.66
N ILE A 220 -5.66 -4.43 4.59
CA ILE A 220 -5.12 -4.40 3.23
C ILE A 220 -4.45 -3.03 3.04
N ALA A 221 -3.12 -3.01 3.09
CA ALA A 221 -2.31 -1.82 2.95
C ALA A 221 -1.80 -1.71 1.51
N ASP A 222 -2.41 -0.80 0.75
CA ASP A 222 -2.13 -0.59 -0.67
C ASP A 222 -1.05 0.49 -0.86
N PHE A 223 0.12 0.07 -1.35
CA PHE A 223 1.27 0.93 -1.62
C PHE A 223 1.46 1.23 -3.11
N THR A 224 0.47 0.93 -3.95
CA THR A 224 0.57 1.05 -5.42
C THR A 224 0.68 2.49 -5.93
N HIS A 225 0.47 3.46 -5.04
CA HIS A 225 0.62 4.90 -5.27
C HIS A 225 1.63 5.56 -4.30
N PHE A 226 2.41 4.77 -3.57
CA PHE A 226 3.42 5.28 -2.65
C PHE A 226 4.60 5.89 -3.44
N GLY A 227 4.65 7.23 -3.49
CA GLY A 227 5.59 7.96 -4.35
C GLY A 227 5.04 8.27 -5.75
N GLY A 228 3.74 8.03 -5.97
CA GLY A 228 3.11 8.07 -7.29
C GLY A 228 3.33 6.79 -8.12
N PRO A 229 2.68 6.69 -9.29
CA PRO A 229 2.66 5.49 -10.14
C PRO A 229 4.01 4.91 -10.55
N VAL A 230 5.05 5.76 -10.65
CA VAL A 230 6.40 5.37 -11.09
C VAL A 230 7.24 4.93 -9.89
N ALA A 231 7.32 5.73 -8.83
CA ALA A 231 8.14 5.38 -7.67
C ALA A 231 7.56 4.19 -6.89
N ALA A 232 6.23 3.98 -6.91
CA ALA A 232 5.61 2.81 -6.29
C ALA A 232 6.10 1.48 -6.88
N GLN A 233 6.58 1.48 -8.13
CA GLN A 233 7.16 0.28 -8.78
C GLN A 233 8.53 -0.08 -8.21
N LEU A 234 9.20 0.88 -7.56
CA LEU A 234 10.50 0.67 -6.92
C LEU A 234 10.35 0.10 -5.50
N LEU A 235 9.13 0.06 -4.97
CA LEU A 235 8.85 -0.52 -3.66
C LEU A 235 8.63 -2.03 -3.83
N ASP A 236 9.70 -2.77 -3.53
CA ASP A 236 9.78 -4.22 -3.74
C ASP A 236 9.29 -5.03 -2.51
N PRO A 237 8.67 -6.21 -2.69
CA PRO A 237 8.27 -7.09 -1.58
C PRO A 237 9.43 -7.50 -0.65
N HIS A 238 10.70 -7.36 -1.05
CA HIS A 238 11.87 -7.52 -0.20
C HIS A 238 11.79 -6.67 1.08
N GLN A 239 11.06 -5.55 1.06
CA GLN A 239 10.79 -4.73 2.25
C GLN A 239 10.07 -5.48 3.38
N THR A 240 9.46 -6.63 3.08
CA THR A 240 8.83 -7.54 4.06
C THR A 240 9.78 -8.61 4.60
N SER A 241 11.04 -8.63 4.16
CA SER A 241 12.11 -9.41 4.78
C SER A 241 12.77 -8.64 5.92
N PRO A 242 13.30 -9.30 6.97
CA PRO A 242 13.99 -8.60 8.06
C PRO A 242 15.24 -7.88 7.55
N LEU A 243 16.04 -8.56 6.74
CA LEU A 243 17.30 -8.06 6.19
C LEU A 243 17.29 -8.23 4.68
N ILE A 244 17.76 -7.20 4.00
CA ILE A 244 17.84 -7.10 2.54
C ILE A 244 19.29 -6.84 2.17
N ARG A 245 19.76 -7.50 1.11
CA ARG A 245 21.02 -7.13 0.48
C ARG A 245 20.81 -5.89 -0.39
N GLY A 246 21.38 -4.76 0.03
CA GLY A 246 21.51 -3.57 -0.81
C GLY A 246 22.67 -3.70 -1.81
N HIS A 247 22.82 -2.68 -2.65
CA HIS A 247 23.94 -2.57 -3.59
C HIS A 247 25.29 -2.48 -2.87
N LEU A 248 25.34 -1.72 -1.77
CA LEU A 248 26.57 -1.43 -1.02
C LEU A 248 26.68 -2.14 0.32
N GLY A 249 25.66 -2.88 0.75
CA GLY A 249 25.66 -3.46 2.09
C GLY A 249 24.36 -4.15 2.49
N LEU A 250 24.12 -4.16 3.81
CA LEU A 250 22.93 -4.71 4.44
C LEU A 250 21.92 -3.57 4.67
N CYS A 251 20.64 -3.82 4.44
CA CYS A 251 19.57 -2.86 4.68
C CYS A 251 18.43 -3.57 5.43
N SER A 252 17.75 -2.86 6.33
CA SER A 252 16.55 -3.39 6.99
C SER A 252 15.36 -3.33 6.04
N GLY A 253 14.49 -4.34 6.06
CA GLY A 253 13.19 -4.24 5.38
C GLY A 253 12.20 -3.43 6.22
N GLY A 254 11.91 -2.22 5.76
CA GLY A 254 11.13 -1.26 6.54
C GLY A 254 9.70 -1.72 6.84
N MET A 255 9.09 -2.55 5.97
CA MET A 255 7.75 -3.10 6.23
C MET A 255 7.79 -4.19 7.29
N TRP A 256 8.77 -5.10 7.25
CA TRP A 256 8.96 -6.13 8.27
C TRP A 256 9.17 -5.49 9.65
N TYR A 257 10.07 -4.51 9.74
CA TYR A 257 10.34 -3.79 10.97
C TYR A 257 9.11 -2.99 11.44
N GLY A 258 8.37 -2.40 10.51
CA GLY A 258 7.12 -1.69 10.80
C GLY A 258 6.05 -2.55 11.46
N VAL A 259 6.03 -3.87 11.20
CA VAL A 259 5.07 -4.80 11.80
C VAL A 259 5.64 -5.58 13.01
N TYR A 260 6.85 -6.12 12.92
CA TYR A 260 7.42 -7.07 13.89
C TYR A 260 8.56 -6.50 14.73
N GLY A 261 9.13 -5.37 14.32
CA GLY A 261 10.27 -4.73 14.96
C GLY A 261 10.03 -4.43 16.45
N TRP A 262 11.10 -4.16 17.18
CA TRP A 262 11.05 -3.83 18.60
C TRP A 262 11.83 -2.56 18.87
N LYS A 263 11.46 -1.84 19.93
CA LYS A 263 12.22 -0.67 20.36
C LYS A 263 13.70 -1.06 20.61
N GLU A 264 14.61 -0.19 20.17
CA GLU A 264 16.08 -0.41 20.17
C GLU A 264 16.61 -1.45 19.18
N ALA A 265 15.77 -2.06 18.33
CA ALA A 265 16.26 -2.91 17.25
C ALA A 265 17.21 -2.12 16.33
N PRO A 266 18.30 -2.73 15.86
CA PRO A 266 19.21 -2.11 14.90
C PRO A 266 18.51 -1.94 13.55
N VAL A 267 18.51 -0.73 13.02
CA VAL A 267 18.02 -0.38 11.69
C VAL A 267 19.22 -0.14 10.80
N PHE A 268 19.41 -1.04 9.83
CA PHE A 268 20.50 -0.99 8.88
C PHE A 268 20.13 -0.15 7.67
N GLU A 269 21.06 0.67 7.23
CA GLU A 269 20.97 1.47 6.00
C GLU A 269 21.97 0.92 4.99
N GLU A 270 21.67 1.08 3.70
CA GLU A 270 22.49 0.51 2.62
C GLU A 270 23.96 0.96 2.65
N ARG A 271 24.23 2.19 3.12
CA ARG A 271 25.59 2.70 3.25
C ARG A 271 26.24 2.20 4.54
N PRO A 272 27.52 1.81 4.51
CA PRO A 272 28.23 1.31 5.68
C PRO A 272 28.34 2.42 6.75
N ALA A 273 27.41 2.35 7.70
CA ALA A 273 27.34 3.20 8.88
C ALA A 273 26.91 2.33 10.06
N ALA A 274 27.18 2.80 11.29
CA ALA A 274 26.62 2.15 12.46
C ALA A 274 25.09 2.12 12.36
N PRO A 275 24.45 0.99 12.71
CA PRO A 275 23.00 0.89 12.63
C PRO A 275 22.33 1.95 13.50
N LYS A 276 21.22 2.50 13.01
CA LYS A 276 20.35 3.34 13.82
C LYS A 276 19.53 2.47 14.77
N ARG A 277 18.84 3.08 15.74
CA ARG A 277 17.98 2.35 16.69
C ARG A 277 16.52 2.69 16.48
N MET A 278 15.66 1.67 16.43
CA MET A 278 14.21 1.86 16.40
C MET A 278 13.72 2.61 17.65
N GLY A 279 12.98 3.70 17.46
CA GLY A 279 12.42 4.49 18.56
C GLY A 279 11.15 3.91 19.20
N HIS A 280 10.54 2.89 18.58
CA HIS A 280 9.27 2.30 19.00
C HIS A 280 9.17 0.82 18.60
N ASP A 281 8.23 0.10 19.21
CA ASP A 281 7.86 -1.25 18.75
C ASP A 281 7.11 -1.18 17.41
N GLY A 282 7.31 -2.21 16.58
CA GLY A 282 6.52 -2.48 15.41
C GLY A 282 5.06 -2.76 15.77
N ARG A 283 4.18 -2.65 14.77
CA ARG A 283 2.73 -2.62 14.96
C ARG A 283 2.18 -3.78 15.79
N PHE A 284 2.58 -5.00 15.48
CA PHE A 284 2.07 -6.19 16.15
C PHE A 284 2.63 -6.38 17.56
N ARG A 285 3.79 -5.78 17.87
CA ARG A 285 4.50 -5.94 19.14
C ARG A 285 4.13 -4.87 20.19
N ARG A 286 3.36 -3.84 19.83
CA ARG A 286 3.02 -2.74 20.75
C ARG A 286 2.36 -3.24 22.04
N VAL A 287 3.01 -2.97 23.17
CA VAL A 287 2.54 -3.41 24.50
C VAL A 287 1.49 -2.47 25.09
N GLU A 288 1.67 -1.15 24.96
CA GLU A 288 0.76 -0.14 25.53
C GLU A 288 -0.63 -0.18 24.90
N LYS A 289 -0.69 -0.47 23.60
CA LYS A 289 -1.92 -0.62 22.83
C LYS A 289 -1.75 -1.80 21.88
N LYS A 290 -2.10 -2.98 22.38
CA LYS A 290 -2.06 -4.22 21.62
C LYS A 290 -2.87 -4.07 20.33
N SER A 291 -2.24 -4.39 19.19
CA SER A 291 -2.93 -4.37 17.91
C SER A 291 -4.03 -5.44 17.86
N ARG A 292 -5.20 -5.03 17.38
CA ARG A 292 -6.37 -5.85 17.06
C ARG A 292 -6.25 -6.51 15.69
N LEU A 293 -5.26 -6.12 14.88
CA LEU A 293 -5.04 -6.70 13.57
C LEU A 293 -4.53 -8.13 13.72
N SER A 294 -5.21 -9.04 13.04
CA SER A 294 -4.82 -10.44 12.85
C SER A 294 -3.71 -10.57 11.82
N ALA A 295 -3.73 -9.71 10.80
CA ALA A 295 -2.73 -9.68 9.74
C ALA A 295 -2.71 -8.33 9.01
N VAL A 296 -1.66 -8.11 8.23
CA VAL A 296 -1.59 -7.07 7.20
C VAL A 296 -1.33 -7.75 5.86
N LEU A 297 -2.09 -7.37 4.83
CA LEU A 297 -1.86 -7.74 3.44
C LEU A 297 -1.27 -6.52 2.73
N PHE A 298 0.03 -6.54 2.45
CA PHE A 298 0.69 -5.48 1.69
C PHE A 298 0.46 -5.70 0.20
N VAL A 299 -0.06 -4.69 -0.48
CA VAL A 299 -0.27 -4.70 -1.93
C VAL A 299 0.78 -3.78 -2.57
N PHE A 300 1.72 -4.39 -3.29
CA PHE A 300 2.74 -3.73 -4.08
C PHE A 300 2.30 -3.61 -5.55
N HIS A 301 3.22 -3.13 -6.38
CA HIS A 301 2.96 -2.98 -7.81
C HIS A 301 2.68 -4.31 -8.52
N GLU A 302 3.45 -5.36 -8.19
CA GLU A 302 3.38 -6.67 -8.87
C GLU A 302 3.24 -7.84 -7.90
N ASP A 303 3.12 -7.56 -6.60
CA ASP A 303 3.14 -8.56 -5.54
C ASP A 303 2.15 -8.23 -4.43
N VAL A 304 1.68 -9.28 -3.76
CA VAL A 304 0.88 -9.18 -2.55
C VAL A 304 1.47 -10.07 -1.47
N VAL A 305 1.76 -9.50 -0.30
CA VAL A 305 2.42 -10.21 0.81
C VAL A 305 1.55 -10.18 2.06
N LEU A 306 1.27 -11.35 2.63
CA LEU A 306 0.54 -11.48 3.89
C LEU A 306 1.52 -11.63 5.07
N LEU A 307 1.41 -10.75 6.05
CA LEU A 307 2.14 -10.80 7.32
C LEU A 307 1.15 -10.96 8.48
N GLU A 308 1.04 -12.15 9.07
CA GLU A 308 0.19 -12.43 10.22
C GLU A 308 0.79 -11.94 11.53
N ASN A 309 -0.08 -11.54 12.46
CA ASN A 309 0.28 -11.15 13.81
C ASN A 309 0.28 -12.38 14.73
N PRO A 310 1.45 -12.88 15.17
CA PRO A 310 1.53 -14.05 16.05
C PRO A 310 0.95 -13.78 17.44
N TRP A 311 0.77 -12.51 17.81
CA TRP A 311 0.24 -12.09 19.11
C TRP A 311 -1.23 -11.67 19.05
N ALA A 312 -1.91 -11.82 17.92
CA ALA A 312 -3.30 -11.41 17.77
C ALA A 312 -4.22 -12.13 18.77
N THR A 313 -5.10 -11.39 19.43
CA THR A 313 -6.14 -11.99 20.30
C THR A 313 -7.16 -12.79 19.49
N ARG A 314 -7.40 -12.36 18.25
CA ARG A 314 -8.25 -13.04 17.27
C ARG A 314 -7.35 -13.40 16.08
N PRO A 315 -6.71 -14.58 16.06
CA PRO A 315 -5.87 -14.98 14.94
C PRO A 315 -6.70 -15.18 13.68
N LEU A 316 -6.04 -15.14 12.52
CA LEU A 316 -6.72 -15.37 11.24
C LEU A 316 -7.21 -16.83 11.16
N PRO A 317 -8.48 -17.09 10.79
CA PRO A 317 -8.99 -18.44 10.61
C PRO A 317 -8.26 -19.21 9.49
N PRO A 318 -8.13 -20.55 9.56
CA PRO A 318 -7.37 -21.33 8.58
C PRO A 318 -7.87 -21.24 7.12
N LEU A 319 -9.18 -21.28 6.87
CA LEU A 319 -9.73 -21.13 5.53
C LEU A 319 -9.58 -19.70 5.03
N ALA A 320 -9.75 -18.70 5.90
CA ALA A 320 -9.46 -17.31 5.55
C ALA A 320 -7.99 -17.14 5.14
N ARG A 321 -7.04 -17.69 5.91
CA ARG A 321 -5.60 -17.69 5.57
C ARG A 321 -5.33 -18.33 4.20
N PHE A 322 -5.92 -19.50 3.95
CA PHE A 322 -5.78 -20.19 2.67
C PHE A 322 -6.44 -19.42 1.52
N ALA A 323 -7.57 -18.76 1.76
CA ALA A 323 -8.21 -17.91 0.77
C ALA A 323 -7.30 -16.72 0.42
N PHE A 324 -6.69 -16.05 1.40
CA PHE A 324 -5.71 -14.98 1.14
C PHE A 324 -4.51 -15.45 0.31
N SER A 325 -4.06 -16.70 0.41
CA SER A 325 -2.97 -17.21 -0.46
C SER A 325 -3.38 -17.37 -1.94
N ARG A 326 -4.67 -17.21 -2.26
CA ARG A 326 -5.20 -17.17 -3.63
C ARG A 326 -5.48 -15.76 -4.11
N TYR A 327 -5.18 -14.74 -3.29
CA TYR A 327 -5.32 -13.35 -3.69
C TYR A 327 -4.45 -13.09 -4.94
N PRO A 328 -4.89 -12.28 -5.91
CA PRO A 328 -4.11 -12.02 -7.12
C PRO A 328 -2.69 -11.53 -6.79
N TYR A 329 -1.70 -12.10 -7.47
CA TYR A 329 -0.28 -11.78 -7.27
C TYR A 329 0.26 -12.13 -5.87
N PHE A 330 -0.37 -13.07 -5.16
CA PHE A 330 0.12 -13.51 -3.86
C PHE A 330 1.54 -14.07 -3.93
N ASN A 331 2.44 -13.46 -3.17
CA ASN A 331 3.83 -13.85 -3.07
C ASN A 331 4.05 -14.69 -1.81
N LEU A 332 3.94 -16.01 -1.98
CA LEU A 332 4.12 -16.98 -0.91
C LEU A 332 5.53 -16.90 -0.26
N PRO A 333 6.65 -16.79 -1.02
CA PRO A 333 7.99 -16.71 -0.42
C PRO A 333 8.20 -15.58 0.58
N TYR A 334 7.58 -14.42 0.37
CA TYR A 334 7.70 -13.27 1.27
C TYR A 334 6.61 -13.23 2.36
N SER A 335 5.58 -14.05 2.24
CA SER A 335 4.47 -14.07 3.20
C SER A 335 4.83 -14.86 4.46
N ILE A 336 4.47 -14.31 5.62
CA ILE A 336 4.63 -14.92 6.95
C ILE A 336 3.24 -15.16 7.51
N ALA A 337 2.86 -16.43 7.58
CA ALA A 337 1.53 -16.85 7.98
C ALA A 337 1.58 -18.16 8.75
N ASP A 338 0.54 -18.42 9.55
CA ASP A 338 0.49 -19.57 10.46
C ASP A 338 0.01 -20.82 9.72
N TRP A 339 0.80 -21.24 8.71
CA TRP A 339 0.51 -22.40 7.87
C TRP A 339 0.37 -23.69 8.69
N HIS A 340 1.14 -23.77 9.78
CA HIS A 340 0.94 -24.67 10.88
C HIS A 340 0.95 -23.87 12.19
N PRO A 341 0.25 -24.36 13.25
CA PRO A 341 0.19 -23.65 14.52
C PRO A 341 1.57 -23.26 15.07
N GLY A 342 1.79 -21.95 15.25
CA GLY A 342 3.02 -21.39 15.81
C GLY A 342 4.14 -21.12 14.81
N ASN A 343 3.93 -21.36 13.52
CA ASN A 343 4.89 -21.05 12.46
C ASN A 343 5.21 -19.56 12.41
N THR A 344 4.19 -18.70 12.48
CA THR A 344 4.41 -17.24 12.40
C THR A 344 5.35 -16.77 13.50
N GLN A 345 5.13 -17.20 14.74
CA GLN A 345 5.98 -16.83 15.86
C GLN A 345 7.40 -17.37 15.68
N SER A 346 7.54 -18.65 15.31
CA SER A 346 8.85 -19.29 15.12
C SER A 346 9.68 -18.61 14.02
N ILE A 347 9.04 -18.22 12.91
CA ILE A 347 9.69 -17.49 11.82
C ILE A 347 10.14 -16.11 12.29
N VAL A 348 9.27 -15.34 12.95
CA VAL A 348 9.59 -13.99 13.44
C VAL A 348 10.73 -14.04 14.47
N GLU A 349 10.76 -15.04 15.35
CA GLU A 349 11.85 -15.24 16.31
C GLU A 349 13.17 -15.57 15.63
N ALA A 350 13.17 -16.48 14.64
CA ALA A 350 14.37 -16.80 13.87
C ALA A 350 14.90 -15.57 13.11
N GLN A 351 14.02 -14.80 12.48
CA GLN A 351 14.35 -13.58 11.76
C GLN A 351 14.89 -12.48 12.69
N ARG A 352 14.36 -12.38 13.92
CA ARG A 352 14.93 -11.54 14.97
C ARG A 352 16.36 -11.95 15.32
N SER A 353 16.61 -13.24 15.56
CA SER A 353 17.97 -13.72 15.86
C SER A 353 18.94 -13.45 14.71
N MET A 354 18.48 -13.50 13.45
CA MET A 354 19.29 -13.08 12.30
C MET A 354 19.70 -11.60 12.41
N ILE A 355 18.77 -10.70 12.74
CA ILE A 355 19.04 -9.27 12.93
C ILE A 355 20.08 -9.06 14.05
N GLU A 356 19.87 -9.70 15.20
CA GLU A 356 20.75 -9.58 16.37
C GLU A 356 22.18 -10.08 16.08
N ALA A 357 22.35 -11.04 15.16
CA ALA A 357 23.67 -11.52 14.76
C ALA A 357 24.52 -10.48 13.99
N PHE A 358 23.90 -9.43 13.43
CA PHE A 358 24.58 -8.32 12.76
C PHE A 358 24.75 -7.08 13.67
N ASP A 359 24.32 -7.17 14.93
CA ASP A 359 24.35 -6.08 15.92
C ASP A 359 25.50 -6.25 16.92
N ALA A 360 26.71 -6.54 16.40
CA ALA A 360 27.91 -6.83 17.19
C ALA A 360 28.78 -5.60 17.47
#